data_AF-A0A429ZB72-F1
#
_entry.id   AF-A0A429ZB72-F1
#
_cell.length_a   1.000
_cell.length_b   1.000
_cell.length_c   1.000
_cell.angle_alpha   90.00
_cell.angle_beta   90.00
_cell.angle_gamma   90.00
#
_symmetry.space_group_name_H-M   'P 1'
#
loop_
_entity.id
_entity.type
_entity.pdbx_description
1 polymer ?
#
loop_
_entity_poly.entity_id
_entity_poly.type
_entity_poly.pdbx_seq_one_letter_code
_entity_poly.pdbx_strand_id
1 'polypeptide(L)'
;MVPIPYWLTVLAWTSLLLAGISFIYIALDVTKHPQKMKIMTIVWPLTALFGSFIWVLAYKKWGENHSSEKMKMDGSMNMGSSNKSMAVSVFIGTCHCGAGCSLADLIIEWLLYFFPVLYVVGGYPAIFSHKLFSGFVLAFIFALIIGVSFQYFAIVPMKHLSRKEGIIAAIKADTLSLSCWQIGMYATVALCQLSLFPHFFGGEVLPTTPVFWLMMQVAMLVGFCTAYPMNWWLIKTGIKEKM
;
A
#
# COMPACT_ATOMS: atom_id res chain seq x y z
N MET A 1 -7.31 21.31 -20.41
CA MET A 1 -7.72 20.79 -19.09
C MET A 1 -9.05 20.10 -19.26
N VAL A 2 -9.20 18.92 -18.70
CA VAL A 2 -10.43 18.14 -18.80
C VAL A 2 -11.51 18.81 -17.92
N PRO A 3 -12.74 19.05 -18.40
CA PRO A 3 -13.81 19.69 -17.61
C PRO A 3 -14.32 18.78 -16.50
N ILE A 4 -13.67 18.86 -15.34
CA ILE A 4 -14.05 18.10 -14.15
C ILE A 4 -15.15 18.86 -13.39
N PRO A 5 -16.28 18.21 -13.03
CA PRO A 5 -17.33 18.84 -12.24
C PRO A 5 -16.83 19.32 -10.89
N TYR A 6 -17.25 20.53 -10.49
CA TYR A 6 -16.80 21.16 -9.24
C TYR A 6 -17.06 20.29 -8.00
N TRP A 7 -18.23 19.64 -7.91
CA TRP A 7 -18.57 18.76 -6.79
C TRP A 7 -17.57 17.60 -6.63
N LEU A 8 -17.07 17.05 -7.75
CA LEU A 8 -16.11 15.95 -7.74
C LEU A 8 -14.73 16.44 -7.30
N THR A 9 -14.34 17.65 -7.72
CA THR A 9 -13.11 18.30 -7.24
C THR A 9 -13.17 18.56 -5.73
N VAL A 10 -14.30 19.04 -5.20
CA VAL A 10 -14.49 19.25 -3.76
C VAL A 10 -14.43 17.93 -3.00
N LEU A 11 -15.09 16.88 -3.51
CA LEU A 11 -15.03 15.54 -2.92
C LEU A 11 -13.59 15.01 -2.87
N ALA A 12 -12.86 15.14 -3.99
CA ALA A 12 -11.48 14.71 -4.09
C ALA A 12 -10.59 15.42 -3.07
N TRP A 13 -10.65 16.76 -2.99
CA TRP A 13 -9.90 17.51 -1.97
C TRP A 13 -10.28 17.12 -0.55
N THR A 14 -11.57 16.93 -0.27
CA THR A 14 -12.03 16.50 1.06
C THR A 14 -11.42 15.15 1.44
N SER A 15 -11.40 14.20 0.52
CA SER A 15 -10.80 12.87 0.74
C SER A 15 -9.28 12.96 0.95
N LEU A 16 -8.58 13.77 0.16
CA LEU A 16 -7.13 13.96 0.29
C LEU A 16 -6.74 14.68 1.58
N LEU A 17 -7.52 15.68 2.02
CA LEU A 17 -7.31 16.34 3.29
C LEU A 17 -7.52 15.39 4.46
N LEU A 18 -8.58 14.56 4.42
CA LEU A 18 -8.83 13.56 5.45
C LEU A 18 -7.70 12.53 5.52
N ALA A 19 -7.20 12.07 4.37
CA ALA A 19 -6.05 11.18 4.27
C ALA A 19 -4.76 11.83 4.80
N GLY A 20 -4.51 13.09 4.46
CA GLY A 20 -3.35 13.85 4.94
C GLY A 20 -3.38 14.05 6.46
N ILE A 21 -4.54 14.42 7.03
CA ILE A 21 -4.73 14.54 8.48
C ILE A 21 -4.52 13.18 9.16
N SER A 22 -5.05 12.10 8.58
CA SER A 22 -4.89 10.74 9.09
C SER A 22 -3.43 10.29 9.08
N PHE A 23 -2.71 10.55 7.98
CA PHE A 23 -1.28 10.29 7.83
C PHE A 23 -0.48 11.04 8.91
N ILE A 24 -0.71 12.35 9.05
CA ILE A 24 0.00 13.19 10.02
C ILE A 24 -0.27 12.72 11.45
N TYR A 25 -1.53 12.42 11.79
CA TYR A 25 -1.91 11.90 13.10
C TYR A 25 -1.11 10.65 13.46
N ILE A 26 -1.12 9.64 12.59
CA ILE A 26 -0.42 8.38 12.83
C ILE A 26 1.09 8.62 12.85
N ALA A 27 1.65 9.41 11.94
CA ALA A 27 3.07 9.72 11.89
C ALA A 27 3.56 10.39 13.18
N LEU A 28 2.81 11.35 13.72
CA LEU A 28 3.12 11.99 15.00
C LEU A 28 2.98 11.03 16.18
N ASP A 29 2.00 10.11 16.15
CA ASP A 29 1.84 9.14 17.22
C ASP A 29 2.97 8.11 17.25
N VAL A 30 3.33 7.52 16.10
CA VAL A 30 4.40 6.51 16.03
C VAL A 30 5.80 7.06 16.35
N THR A 31 6.01 8.37 16.25
CA THR A 31 7.27 9.00 16.69
C THR A 31 7.35 9.12 18.22
N LYS A 32 6.20 9.28 18.90
CA LYS A 32 6.10 9.27 20.37
C LYS A 32 6.02 7.85 20.93
N HIS A 33 5.40 6.93 20.19
CA HIS A 33 5.16 5.55 20.57
C HIS A 33 5.73 4.59 19.50
N PRO A 34 7.06 4.37 19.48
CA PRO A 34 7.70 3.55 18.45
C PRO A 34 7.15 2.12 18.39
N GLN A 35 6.98 1.62 17.17
CA GLN A 35 6.50 0.27 16.91
C GLN A 35 7.57 -0.79 17.23
N LYS A 36 7.15 -1.95 17.77
CA LYS A 36 8.05 -3.11 17.99
C LYS A 36 8.74 -3.54 16.70
N MET A 37 7.98 -3.62 15.61
CA MET A 37 8.51 -3.81 14.26
C MET A 37 8.74 -2.44 13.63
N LYS A 38 10.00 -2.01 13.50
CA LYS A 38 10.36 -0.65 13.04
C LYS A 38 9.74 -0.26 11.71
N ILE A 39 9.57 -1.21 10.79
CA ILE A 39 8.94 -0.96 9.48
C ILE A 39 7.47 -0.51 9.61
N MET A 40 6.78 -0.94 10.67
CA MET A 40 5.39 -0.56 10.92
C MET A 40 5.23 0.93 11.25
N THR A 41 6.28 1.59 11.74
CA THR A 41 6.33 3.05 11.91
C THR A 41 6.13 3.79 10.57
N ILE A 42 6.48 3.16 9.45
CA ILE A 42 6.29 3.71 8.10
C ILE A 42 4.99 3.21 7.46
N VAL A 43 4.67 1.91 7.64
CA VAL A 43 3.49 1.27 7.05
C VAL A 43 2.18 1.90 7.54
N TRP A 44 2.05 2.15 8.84
CA TRP A 44 0.80 2.68 9.41
C TRP A 44 0.45 4.08 8.84
N PRO A 45 1.35 5.07 8.83
CA PRO A 45 1.08 6.34 8.17
C PRO A 45 0.75 6.19 6.68
N LEU A 46 1.58 5.45 5.92
CA LEU A 46 1.39 5.33 4.46
C LEU A 46 0.04 4.74 4.09
N THR A 47 -0.43 3.74 4.83
CA THR A 47 -1.73 3.11 4.55
C THR A 47 -2.92 4.01 4.85
N ALA A 48 -2.76 5.02 5.70
CA ALA A 48 -3.78 6.04 5.91
C ALA A 48 -3.96 6.96 4.69
N LEU A 49 -3.04 6.99 3.72
CA LEU A 49 -3.19 7.80 2.52
C LEU A 49 -4.34 7.31 1.63
N PHE A 50 -4.59 6.01 1.57
CA PHE A 50 -5.76 5.44 0.88
C PHE A 50 -6.87 5.04 1.86
N GLY A 51 -6.51 4.57 3.06
CA GLY A 51 -7.47 4.12 4.06
C GLY A 51 -8.16 5.25 4.85
N SER A 52 -7.56 6.44 4.85
CA SER A 52 -8.03 7.63 5.55
C SER A 52 -8.40 7.34 7.02
N PHE A 53 -9.51 7.89 7.50
CA PHE A 53 -9.97 7.77 8.88
C PHE A 53 -10.18 6.32 9.34
N ILE A 54 -10.61 5.42 8.44
CA ILE A 54 -10.81 4.00 8.78
C ILE A 54 -9.50 3.35 9.23
N TRP A 55 -8.38 3.73 8.61
CA TRP A 55 -7.06 3.23 8.98
C TRP A 55 -6.53 3.84 10.29
N VAL A 56 -7.00 5.03 10.68
CA VAL A 56 -6.76 5.56 12.03
C VAL A 56 -7.43 4.67 13.08
N LEU A 57 -8.68 4.25 12.84
CA LEU A 57 -9.37 3.34 13.76
C LEU A 57 -8.68 1.97 13.84
N ALA A 58 -8.22 1.45 12.70
CA ALA A 58 -7.45 0.20 12.66
C ALA A 58 -6.11 0.33 13.38
N TYR A 59 -5.42 1.46 13.20
CA TYR A 59 -4.18 1.79 13.91
C TYR A 59 -4.41 1.83 15.42
N LYS A 60 -5.43 2.56 15.90
CA LYS A 60 -5.78 2.59 17.33
C LYS A 60 -6.04 1.21 17.92
N LYS A 61 -6.70 0.34 17.16
CA LYS A 61 -7.12 -0.97 17.64
C LYS A 61 -5.99 -2.01 17.62
N TRP A 62 -5.13 -1.97 16.61
CA TRP A 62 -4.18 -3.06 16.32
C TRP A 62 -2.73 -2.63 16.12
N GLY A 63 -2.49 -1.33 16.01
CA GLY A 63 -1.19 -0.72 15.73
C GLY A 63 -0.61 0.12 16.87
N GLU A 64 -1.43 0.71 17.74
CA GLU A 64 -0.93 1.50 18.86
C GLU A 64 -0.13 0.62 19.82
N ASN A 65 1.15 0.96 19.99
CA ASN A 65 2.03 0.30 20.93
C ASN A 65 1.90 0.99 22.30
N HIS A 66 0.67 1.14 22.81
CA HIS A 66 0.42 1.54 24.20
C HIS A 66 0.84 0.39 25.11
N SER A 67 2.14 0.30 25.35
CA SER A 67 2.73 -0.60 26.32
C SER A 67 2.29 -0.21 27.74
N SER A 68 1.66 -1.17 28.43
CA SER A 68 1.92 -1.47 29.85
C SER A 68 1.19 -0.71 30.97
N GLU A 69 -0.13 -0.47 30.87
CA GLU A 69 -0.90 -0.07 32.09
C GLU A 69 -2.06 -1.00 32.50
N LYS A 70 -2.41 -2.01 31.69
CA LYS A 70 -3.43 -3.00 32.06
C LYS A 70 -3.07 -4.43 31.63
N MET A 71 -1.98 -4.98 32.17
CA MET A 71 -1.93 -6.42 32.38
C MET A 71 -1.10 -6.71 33.63
N LYS A 72 -1.82 -6.90 34.73
CA LYS A 72 -1.29 -7.45 35.98
C LYS A 72 -0.73 -8.85 35.69
N MET A 73 0.51 -9.06 36.14
CA MET A 73 1.09 -10.29 36.68
C MET A 73 0.49 -11.62 36.16
N ASP A 74 1.19 -12.28 35.25
CA ASP A 74 1.52 -13.70 35.46
C ASP A 74 2.85 -14.06 34.77
N GLY A 75 3.72 -14.71 35.53
CA GLY A 75 5.10 -15.01 35.20
C GLY A 75 5.23 -16.28 34.37
N SER A 76 4.99 -16.18 33.06
CA SER A 76 5.49 -17.18 32.12
C SER A 76 6.18 -16.53 30.93
N MET A 77 7.50 -16.76 30.83
CA MET A 77 8.27 -16.40 29.64
C MET A 77 7.90 -17.35 28.51
N ASN A 78 6.85 -17.01 27.77
CA ASN A 78 6.58 -17.57 26.45
C ASN A 78 6.73 -16.46 25.41
N MET A 79 7.87 -16.46 24.72
CA MET A 79 8.15 -15.63 23.54
C MET A 79 7.36 -16.17 22.32
N GLY A 80 6.03 -16.13 22.39
CA GLY A 80 5.12 -16.61 21.36
C GLY A 80 4.20 -15.49 20.88
N SER A 81 4.13 -15.32 19.56
CA SER A 81 3.25 -14.45 18.76
C SER A 81 2.15 -13.69 19.51
N SER A 82 2.03 -12.38 19.27
CA SER A 82 0.84 -11.64 19.70
C SER A 82 -0.42 -12.40 19.27
N ASN A 83 -1.35 -12.62 20.19
CA ASN A 83 -2.56 -13.45 20.05
C ASN A 83 -3.62 -12.79 19.12
N LYS A 84 -3.19 -12.25 17.98
CA LYS A 84 -4.03 -11.62 16.98
C LYS A 84 -4.75 -12.70 16.18
N SER A 85 -6.03 -12.47 15.89
CA SER A 85 -6.79 -13.37 15.02
C SER A 85 -6.20 -13.38 13.61
N MET A 86 -6.42 -14.48 12.87
CA MET A 86 -5.96 -14.62 11.48
C MET A 86 -6.36 -13.42 10.62
N ALA A 87 -7.59 -12.93 10.77
CA ALA A 87 -8.08 -11.77 10.01
C ALA A 87 -7.25 -10.50 10.29
N VAL A 88 -6.84 -10.27 11.54
CA VAL A 88 -6.02 -9.11 11.89
C VAL A 88 -4.61 -9.25 11.32
N SER A 89 -4.00 -10.43 11.42
CA SER A 89 -2.66 -10.65 10.82
C SER A 89 -2.69 -10.54 9.29
N VAL A 90 -3.76 -11.00 8.63
CA VAL A 90 -3.95 -10.80 7.18
C VAL A 90 -4.12 -9.32 6.87
N PHE A 91 -4.97 -8.60 7.61
CA PHE A 91 -5.15 -7.16 7.45
C PHE A 91 -3.82 -6.40 7.55
N ILE A 92 -3.02 -6.66 8.59
CA ILE A 92 -1.71 -6.02 8.79
C ILE A 92 -0.74 -6.41 7.66
N GLY A 93 -0.72 -7.70 7.28
CA GLY A 93 0.10 -8.19 6.17
C GLY A 93 -0.25 -7.57 4.81
N THR A 94 -1.54 -7.28 4.59
CA THR A 94 -2.04 -6.57 3.41
C THR A 94 -1.74 -5.08 3.48
N CYS A 95 -1.86 -4.45 4.66
CA CYS A 95 -1.42 -3.06 4.89
C CYS A 95 0.06 -2.88 4.56
N HIS A 96 0.89 -3.84 4.94
CA HIS A 96 2.32 -3.81 4.66
C HIS A 96 2.62 -3.83 3.14
N CYS A 97 1.94 -4.68 2.37
CA CYS A 97 2.05 -4.70 0.90
C CYS A 97 1.54 -3.37 0.30
N GLY A 98 0.36 -2.92 0.75
CA GLY A 98 -0.27 -1.69 0.29
C GLY A 98 0.53 -0.42 0.57
N ALA A 99 1.27 -0.38 1.68
CA ALA A 99 2.18 0.72 2.00
C ALA A 99 3.31 0.83 0.96
N GLY A 100 3.90 -0.31 0.59
CA GLY A 100 4.93 -0.38 -0.44
C GLY A 100 4.41 0.08 -1.80
N CYS A 101 3.24 -0.39 -2.21
CA CYS A 101 2.55 0.06 -3.43
C CYS A 101 2.27 1.57 -3.38
N SER A 102 1.72 2.07 -2.28
CA SER A 102 1.37 3.50 -2.14
C SER A 102 2.59 4.40 -2.29
N LEU A 103 3.71 4.03 -1.67
CA LEU A 103 4.96 4.77 -1.81
C LEU A 103 5.52 4.68 -3.23
N ALA A 104 5.47 3.50 -3.85
CA ALA A 104 5.90 3.30 -5.23
C ALA A 104 5.09 4.15 -6.21
N ASP A 105 3.76 4.14 -6.08
CA ASP A 105 2.86 4.87 -6.97
C ASP A 105 3.00 6.39 -6.80
N LEU A 106 3.15 6.86 -5.56
CA LEU A 106 3.49 8.27 -5.32
C LEU A 106 4.76 8.68 -6.04
N ILE A 107 5.81 7.86 -6.03
CA ILE A 107 7.08 8.20 -6.68
C ILE A 107 6.95 8.09 -8.21
N ILE A 108 6.43 6.97 -8.72
CA ILE A 108 6.46 6.66 -10.15
C ILE A 108 5.50 7.56 -10.94
N GLU A 109 4.33 7.91 -10.40
CA GLU A 109 3.38 8.79 -11.10
C GLU A 109 3.95 10.19 -11.31
N TRP A 110 4.61 10.75 -10.29
CA TRP A 110 5.31 12.02 -10.43
C TRP A 110 6.54 11.91 -11.33
N LEU A 111 7.30 10.81 -11.23
CA LEU A 111 8.48 10.60 -12.06
C LEU A 111 8.11 10.51 -13.55
N LEU A 112 7.05 9.78 -13.90
CA LEU A 112 6.55 9.66 -15.28
C LEU A 112 5.94 10.97 -15.79
N TYR A 113 5.31 11.74 -14.91
CA TYR A 113 4.81 13.08 -15.26
C TYR A 113 5.95 14.05 -15.60
N PHE A 114 6.99 14.13 -14.78
CA PHE A 114 8.12 15.05 -15.02
C PHE A 114 9.11 14.54 -16.07
N PHE A 115 9.25 13.22 -16.22
CA PHE A 115 10.17 12.59 -17.17
C PHE A 115 9.45 11.58 -18.09
N PRO A 116 8.61 12.05 -19.03
CA PRO A 116 7.84 11.16 -19.92
C PRO A 116 8.69 10.24 -20.81
N VAL A 117 9.99 10.53 -20.98
CA VAL A 117 10.94 9.67 -21.69
C VAL A 117 11.02 8.27 -21.05
N LEU A 118 10.74 8.16 -19.76
CA LEU A 118 10.74 6.88 -19.04
C LEU A 118 9.68 5.90 -19.55
N TYR A 119 8.60 6.38 -20.19
CA TYR A 119 7.65 5.48 -20.85
C TYR A 119 8.31 4.60 -21.93
N VAL A 120 9.44 5.02 -22.50
CA VAL A 120 10.24 4.17 -23.42
C VAL A 120 10.83 2.97 -22.71
N VAL A 121 11.34 3.15 -21.49
CA VAL A 121 11.90 2.08 -20.66
C VAL A 121 10.81 1.07 -20.29
N GLY A 122 9.59 1.54 -20.03
CA GLY A 122 8.43 0.66 -19.79
C GLY A 122 7.84 0.02 -21.04
N GLY A 123 8.39 0.29 -22.24
CA GLY A 123 8.03 -0.38 -23.49
C GLY A 123 7.10 0.42 -24.41
N TYR A 124 6.87 1.72 -24.20
CA TYR A 124 6.12 2.56 -25.14
C TYR A 124 7.06 3.26 -26.14
N PRO A 125 6.81 3.26 -27.46
CA PRO A 125 5.69 2.61 -28.16
C PRO A 125 6.01 1.19 -28.67
N ALA A 126 7.19 0.62 -28.36
CA ALA A 126 7.68 -0.62 -28.99
C ALA A 126 6.86 -1.88 -28.64
N ILE A 127 6.37 -1.98 -27.40
CA ILE A 127 5.60 -3.10 -26.85
C ILE A 127 4.14 -2.70 -26.65
N PHE A 128 3.90 -1.46 -26.17
CA PHE A 128 2.57 -0.96 -25.86
C PHE A 128 2.23 0.29 -26.66
N SER A 129 1.04 0.32 -27.26
CA SER A 129 0.52 1.50 -27.95
C SER A 129 0.02 2.61 -27.00
N HIS A 130 -0.28 2.28 -25.74
CA HIS A 130 -0.72 3.24 -24.72
C HIS A 130 0.32 3.39 -23.61
N LYS A 131 0.63 4.64 -23.25
CA LYS A 131 1.56 4.99 -22.16
C LYS A 131 1.14 4.40 -20.81
N LEU A 132 -0.17 4.26 -20.59
CA LEU A 132 -0.74 3.67 -19.37
C LEU A 132 -0.11 2.31 -19.03
N PHE A 133 -0.03 1.39 -20.01
CA PHE A 133 0.50 0.05 -19.78
C PHE A 133 2.01 0.04 -19.54
N SER A 134 2.75 0.94 -20.20
CA SER A 134 4.17 1.16 -19.91
C SER A 134 4.36 1.68 -18.48
N GLY A 135 3.50 2.60 -18.03
CA GLY A 135 3.44 3.06 -16.65
C GLY A 135 3.21 1.92 -15.66
N PHE A 136 2.25 1.03 -15.94
CA PHE A 136 1.98 -0.15 -15.10
C PHE A 136 3.18 -1.10 -14.96
N VAL A 137 3.97 -1.30 -16.02
CA VAL A 137 5.19 -2.11 -15.93
C VAL A 137 6.20 -1.47 -14.99
N LEU A 138 6.46 -0.17 -15.14
CA LEU A 138 7.43 0.54 -14.32
C LEU A 138 6.97 0.64 -12.85
N ALA A 139 5.70 0.94 -12.64
CA ALA A 139 5.08 0.97 -11.31
C ALA A 139 5.14 -0.40 -10.64
N PHE A 140 4.92 -1.49 -11.39
CA PHE A 140 5.02 -2.85 -10.85
C PHE A 140 6.45 -3.17 -10.39
N ILE A 141 7.45 -2.82 -11.19
CA ILE A 141 8.87 -3.02 -10.84
C ILE A 141 9.23 -2.20 -9.58
N PHE A 142 8.84 -0.93 -9.53
CA PHE A 142 9.07 -0.07 -8.36
C PHE A 142 8.39 -0.63 -7.10
N ALA A 143 7.12 -1.02 -7.23
CA ALA A 143 6.34 -1.60 -6.14
C ALA A 143 6.96 -2.92 -5.64
N LEU A 144 7.49 -3.75 -6.53
CA LEU A 144 8.16 -5.00 -6.14
C LEU A 144 9.46 -4.73 -5.39
N ILE A 145 10.28 -3.76 -5.84
CA ILE A 145 11.53 -3.40 -5.16
C ILE A 145 11.23 -2.87 -3.74
N ILE A 146 10.28 -1.96 -3.61
CA ILE A 146 9.91 -1.35 -2.32
C ILE A 146 9.22 -2.38 -1.42
N GLY A 147 8.27 -3.15 -1.95
CA GLY A 147 7.52 -4.18 -1.23
C GLY A 147 8.41 -5.29 -0.67
N VAL A 148 9.32 -5.83 -1.49
CA VAL A 148 10.31 -6.81 -1.03
C VAL A 148 11.24 -6.22 0.02
N SER A 149 11.64 -4.95 -0.14
CA SER A 149 12.46 -4.26 0.86
C SER A 149 11.74 -4.12 2.20
N PHE A 150 10.46 -3.73 2.18
CA PHE A 150 9.65 -3.65 3.40
C PHE A 150 9.53 -5.05 4.04
N GLN A 151 9.27 -6.11 3.24
CA GLN A 151 9.09 -7.46 3.78
C GLN A 151 10.39 -8.00 4.37
N TYR A 152 11.53 -7.67 3.75
CA TYR A 152 12.84 -8.01 4.28
C TYR A 152 13.03 -7.44 5.69
N PHE A 153 12.71 -6.15 5.89
CA PHE A 153 12.81 -5.49 7.20
C PHE A 153 11.78 -5.97 8.22
N ALA A 154 10.68 -6.58 7.78
CA ALA A 154 9.73 -7.25 8.67
C ALA A 154 10.22 -8.66 9.06
N ILE A 155 10.56 -9.50 8.08
CA ILE A 155 10.79 -10.94 8.27
C ILE A 155 12.13 -11.23 8.94
N VAL A 156 13.20 -10.52 8.58
CA VAL A 156 14.55 -10.82 9.11
C VAL A 156 14.62 -10.68 10.63
N PRO A 157 14.10 -9.60 11.26
CA PRO A 157 14.07 -9.50 12.71
C PRO A 157 13.15 -10.52 13.39
N MET A 158 12.07 -10.97 12.72
CA MET A 158 11.12 -11.94 13.26
C MET A 158 11.68 -13.36 13.31
N LYS A 159 12.45 -13.74 12.28
CA LYS A 159 12.97 -15.12 12.10
C LYS A 159 14.45 -15.28 12.39
N HIS A 160 15.16 -14.18 12.67
CA HIS A 160 16.61 -14.18 12.85
C HIS A 160 17.37 -14.82 11.66
N LEU A 161 16.90 -14.57 10.44
CA LEU A 161 17.47 -15.14 9.21
C LEU A 161 18.78 -14.48 8.81
N SER A 162 19.60 -15.21 8.05
CA SER A 162 20.72 -14.59 7.33
C SER A 162 20.22 -13.66 6.22
N ARG A 163 21.09 -12.76 5.74
CA ARG A 163 20.75 -11.81 4.68
C ARG A 163 20.18 -12.47 3.42
N LYS A 164 20.75 -13.61 2.99
CA LYS A 164 20.31 -14.31 1.77
C LYS A 164 18.94 -14.95 1.96
N GLU A 165 18.75 -15.63 3.09
CA GLU A 165 17.47 -16.26 3.43
C GLU A 165 16.35 -15.23 3.60
N GLY A 166 16.68 -14.08 4.21
CA GLY A 166 15.77 -12.95 4.35
C GLY A 166 15.25 -12.42 3.01
N ILE A 167 16.14 -12.25 2.02
CA ILE A 167 15.77 -11.78 0.68
C ILE A 167 14.83 -12.81 0.01
N ILE A 168 15.19 -14.09 0.05
CA ILE A 168 14.37 -15.15 -0.54
C ILE A 168 12.99 -15.21 0.13
N ALA A 169 12.93 -15.10 1.46
CA ALA A 169 11.69 -15.08 2.21
C ALA A 169 10.83 -13.85 1.86
N ALA A 170 11.44 -12.67 1.75
CA ALA A 170 10.75 -11.44 1.37
C ALA A 170 10.15 -11.51 -0.04
N ILE A 171 10.91 -12.02 -1.01
CA ILE A 171 10.41 -12.22 -2.38
C ILE A 171 9.21 -13.17 -2.38
N LYS A 172 9.32 -14.32 -1.70
CA LYS A 172 8.23 -15.30 -1.63
C LYS A 172 6.99 -14.74 -0.93
N ALA A 173 7.18 -13.96 0.13
CA ALA A 173 6.09 -13.39 0.91
C ALA A 173 5.35 -12.26 0.18
N ASP A 174 6.06 -11.44 -0.60
CA ASP A 174 5.46 -10.26 -1.23
C ASP A 174 4.94 -10.51 -2.64
N THR A 175 5.69 -11.23 -3.49
CA THR A 175 5.45 -11.27 -4.94
C THR A 175 4.01 -11.60 -5.30
N LEU A 176 3.45 -12.66 -4.72
CA LEU A 176 2.10 -13.10 -5.06
C LEU A 176 1.03 -12.16 -4.49
N SER A 177 1.24 -11.65 -3.26
CA SER A 177 0.32 -10.67 -2.66
C SER A 177 0.32 -9.33 -3.42
N LEU A 178 1.49 -8.91 -3.89
CA LEU A 178 1.67 -7.70 -4.69
C LEU A 178 1.03 -7.86 -6.07
N SER A 179 1.25 -8.99 -6.74
CA SER A 179 0.59 -9.26 -8.03
C SER A 179 -0.93 -9.21 -7.91
N CYS A 180 -1.51 -9.80 -6.85
CA CYS A 180 -2.94 -9.69 -6.60
C CYS A 180 -3.39 -8.26 -6.32
N TRP A 181 -2.62 -7.47 -5.55
CA TRP A 181 -2.88 -6.05 -5.34
C TRP A 181 -2.95 -5.29 -6.67
N GLN A 182 -1.92 -5.49 -7.50
CA GLN A 182 -1.74 -4.78 -8.76
C GLN A 182 -2.83 -5.12 -9.77
N ILE A 183 -3.33 -6.36 -9.81
CA ILE A 183 -4.49 -6.72 -10.64
C ILE A 183 -5.71 -5.85 -10.29
N GLY A 184 -6.07 -5.75 -9.01
CA GLY A 184 -7.23 -4.97 -8.57
C GLY A 184 -7.06 -3.47 -8.81
N MET A 185 -5.88 -2.96 -8.48
CA MET A 185 -5.53 -1.55 -8.65
C MET A 185 -5.48 -1.15 -10.13
N TYR A 186 -4.73 -1.86 -10.96
CA TYR A 186 -4.61 -1.57 -12.39
C TYR A 186 -5.92 -1.77 -13.16
N ALA A 187 -6.75 -2.75 -12.79
CA ALA A 187 -8.08 -2.87 -13.37
C ALA A 187 -8.92 -1.61 -13.10
N THR A 188 -8.85 -1.08 -11.87
CA THR A 188 -9.56 0.15 -11.49
C THR A 188 -9.01 1.37 -12.22
N VAL A 189 -7.69 1.53 -12.28
CA VAL A 189 -7.02 2.64 -12.99
C VAL A 189 -7.34 2.57 -14.49
N ALA A 190 -7.26 1.40 -15.12
CA ALA A 190 -7.57 1.22 -16.53
C ALA A 190 -9.04 1.52 -16.84
N LEU A 191 -9.97 1.04 -16.00
CA LEU A 191 -11.39 1.38 -16.14
C LEU A 191 -11.62 2.90 -16.08
N CYS A 192 -10.97 3.58 -15.14
CA CYS A 192 -11.12 5.02 -14.99
C CYS A 192 -10.48 5.79 -16.15
N GLN A 193 -9.21 5.54 -16.45
CA GLN A 193 -8.43 6.30 -17.44
C GLN A 193 -8.84 5.99 -18.89
N LEU A 194 -9.23 4.76 -19.21
CA LEU A 194 -9.55 4.36 -20.58
C LEU A 194 -11.05 4.45 -20.91
N SER A 195 -11.92 4.41 -19.89
CA SER A 195 -13.37 4.39 -20.11
C SER A 195 -14.09 5.55 -19.42
N LEU A 196 -14.07 5.63 -18.08
CA LEU A 196 -14.91 6.58 -17.36
C LEU A 196 -14.50 8.04 -17.62
N PHE A 197 -13.23 8.38 -17.49
CA PHE A 197 -12.77 9.75 -17.68
C PHE A 197 -12.87 10.23 -19.13
N PRO A 198 -12.51 9.43 -20.15
CA PRO A 198 -12.81 9.79 -21.54
C PRO A 198 -14.30 9.99 -21.80
N HIS A 199 -15.17 9.13 -21.24
CA HIS A 199 -16.61 9.23 -21.44
C HIS A 199 -17.24 10.46 -20.77
N PHE A 200 -16.91 10.72 -19.50
CA PHE A 200 -17.55 11.78 -18.71
C PHE A 200 -16.87 13.14 -18.84
N PHE A 201 -15.56 13.15 -19.08
CA PHE A 201 -14.76 14.38 -19.04
C PHE A 201 -14.06 14.65 -20.38
N GLY A 202 -13.99 13.69 -21.31
CA GLY A 202 -13.40 13.89 -22.64
C GLY A 202 -11.88 13.69 -22.70
N GLY A 203 -11.27 13.10 -21.67
CA GLY A 203 -9.85 12.74 -21.69
C GLY A 203 -9.35 12.08 -20.40
N GLU A 204 -8.07 11.71 -20.41
CA GLU A 204 -7.35 11.16 -19.25
C GLU A 204 -7.15 12.23 -18.17
N VAL A 205 -7.17 11.80 -16.91
CA VAL A 205 -6.98 12.68 -15.75
C VAL A 205 -5.55 12.53 -15.26
N LEU A 206 -4.83 13.65 -15.17
CA LEU A 206 -3.40 13.67 -14.83
C LEU A 206 -3.13 13.71 -13.32
N PRO A 207 -1.94 13.26 -12.85
CA PRO A 207 -1.56 13.31 -11.43
C PRO A 207 -1.48 14.73 -10.84
N THR A 208 -1.54 15.77 -11.66
CA THR A 208 -1.65 17.16 -11.20
C THR A 208 -3.04 17.55 -10.70
N THR A 209 -4.02 16.64 -10.81
CA THR A 209 -5.40 16.90 -10.40
C THR A 209 -5.76 16.12 -9.14
N PRO A 210 -6.58 16.67 -8.24
CA PRO A 210 -7.01 15.94 -7.03
C PRO A 210 -7.87 14.70 -7.37
N VAL A 211 -8.62 14.75 -8.48
CA VAL A 211 -9.48 13.63 -8.91
C VAL A 211 -8.67 12.40 -9.29
N PHE A 212 -7.46 12.57 -9.84
CA PHE A 212 -6.53 11.47 -10.04
C PHE A 212 -6.23 10.74 -8.73
N TRP A 213 -5.89 11.48 -7.69
CA TRP A 213 -5.53 10.89 -6.41
C TRP A 213 -6.72 10.29 -5.67
N LEU A 214 -7.92 10.86 -5.82
CA LEU A 214 -9.15 10.21 -5.35
C LEU A 214 -9.36 8.86 -6.03
N MET A 215 -9.17 8.79 -7.35
CA MET A 215 -9.23 7.51 -8.10
C MET A 215 -8.16 6.54 -7.61
N MET A 216 -6.94 7.00 -7.34
CA MET A 216 -5.89 6.16 -6.76
C MET A 216 -6.26 5.62 -5.37
N GLN A 217 -6.91 6.42 -4.50
CA GLN A 217 -7.40 5.90 -3.21
C GLN A 217 -8.39 4.76 -3.39
N VAL A 218 -9.33 4.88 -4.34
CA VAL A 218 -10.27 3.81 -4.68
C VAL A 218 -9.55 2.59 -5.25
N ALA A 219 -8.62 2.80 -6.19
CA ALA A 219 -7.84 1.72 -6.80
C ALA A 219 -7.01 0.95 -5.77
N MET A 220 -6.43 1.64 -4.78
CA MET A 220 -5.70 1.04 -3.66
C MET A 220 -6.63 0.23 -2.75
N LEU A 221 -7.85 0.68 -2.49
CA LEU A 221 -8.84 -0.10 -1.73
C LEU A 221 -9.27 -1.36 -2.47
N VAL A 222 -9.45 -1.29 -3.79
CA VAL A 222 -9.73 -2.48 -4.62
C VAL A 222 -8.54 -3.44 -4.61
N GLY A 223 -7.31 -2.91 -4.74
CA GLY A 223 -6.06 -3.68 -4.61
C GLY A 223 -5.93 -4.35 -3.23
N PHE A 224 -6.35 -3.66 -2.16
CA PHE A 224 -6.42 -4.24 -0.83
C PHE A 224 -7.37 -5.44 -0.79
N CYS A 225 -8.57 -5.31 -1.35
CA CYS A 225 -9.56 -6.38 -1.41
C CYS A 225 -9.06 -7.59 -2.21
N THR A 226 -8.33 -7.39 -3.31
CA THR A 226 -7.80 -8.49 -4.13
C THR A 226 -6.56 -9.15 -3.48
N ALA A 227 -5.74 -8.39 -2.77
CA ALA A 227 -4.57 -8.91 -2.06
C ALA A 227 -4.92 -9.61 -0.74
N TYR A 228 -6.04 -9.27 -0.10
CA TYR A 228 -6.47 -9.85 1.18
C TYR A 228 -6.61 -11.39 1.17
N PRO A 229 -7.37 -12.02 0.24
CA PRO A 229 -7.49 -13.49 0.19
C PRO A 229 -6.14 -14.16 -0.11
N MET A 230 -5.29 -13.51 -0.90
CA MET A 230 -3.96 -14.03 -1.20
C MET A 230 -3.06 -14.02 0.04
N ASN A 231 -3.08 -12.93 0.81
CA ASN A 231 -2.38 -12.86 2.09
C ASN A 231 -2.89 -13.92 3.08
N TRP A 232 -4.21 -14.15 3.12
CA TRP A 232 -4.79 -15.23 3.90
C TRP A 232 -4.23 -16.60 3.53
N TRP A 233 -4.19 -16.89 2.23
CA TRP A 233 -3.65 -18.14 1.72
C TRP A 233 -2.16 -18.31 2.03
N LEU A 234 -1.34 -17.27 1.78
CA LEU A 234 0.10 -17.28 2.04
C LEU A 234 0.44 -17.48 3.52
N ILE A 235 -0.35 -16.89 4.42
CA ILE A 235 -0.17 -17.08 5.87
C ILE A 235 -0.62 -18.49 6.28
N LYS A 236 -1.73 -18.99 5.71
CA LYS A 236 -2.22 -20.34 6.00
C LYS A 236 -1.25 -21.44 5.55
N THR A 237 -0.53 -21.23 4.46
CA THR A 237 0.47 -22.19 3.93
C THR A 237 1.86 -22.01 4.55
N GLY A 238 2.06 -21.04 5.44
CA GLY A 238 3.35 -20.80 6.12
C GLY A 238 4.40 -20.13 5.23
N ILE A 239 4.02 -19.64 4.04
CA ILE A 239 4.92 -18.87 3.17
C ILE A 239 5.12 -17.46 3.74
N LYS A 240 4.07 -16.87 4.32
CA LYS A 240 4.09 -15.55 4.95
C LYS A 240 3.81 -15.65 6.44
N GLU A 241 4.47 -14.81 7.23
CA GLU A 241 4.33 -14.79 8.67
C GLU A 241 3.09 -14.03 9.15
N LYS A 242 2.61 -14.41 10.33
CA LYS A 242 1.60 -13.63 11.06
C LYS A 242 2.26 -12.41 11.70
N MET A 243 1.87 -11.23 11.23
CA MET A 243 2.24 -9.91 11.79
C MET A 243 1.32 -9.48 12.95
#